data_AF-A0A3M7J279-F1
#
_entry.id   AF-A0A3M7J279-F1
#
_cell.length_a   1.000
_cell.length_b   1.000
_cell.length_c   1.000
_cell.angle_alpha   90.00
_cell.angle_beta   90.00
_cell.angle_gamma   90.00
#
_symmetry.space_group_name_H-M   'P 1'
#
loop_
_entity.id
_entity.type
_entity.pdbx_description
1 polymer ?
#
loop_
_entity_poly.entity_id
_entity_poly.type
_entity_poly.pdbx_seq_one_letter_code
_entity_poly.pdbx_strand_id
1 'polypeptide(L)'
;MGLMRASSPIDRRLGMVPFMPDTLFLWAARPFGFAKARYRGNVLFRERCMLTRLTHDLNQLLFTEDGDGMYSLVPAAVSLRERLYDWYEGLSSDLKYDMRLPAFLHEIHCEYLCVRMTLASNIGARLQTQDSRSEPRSREPHNAAEADGEHFEAAYWTSEAADLALQAAKLLENYRSVYGLKVVLPFIFQAATTASFILLDLCSRETGRRRPNDELHSIEAFEEPRSGLEESFRCLLGLATQVSIARGAALMVLKTAKIMKVELPASVMRLPRTVAEIVWGTKNDRSLSSSYPNYALVAAKGGRPEGLTMEELLNKWSNMSI
;
A
#
# COMPACT_ATOMS: atom_id res chain seq x y z
N MET A 1 -32.61 15.59 8.95
CA MET A 1 -31.16 15.34 8.76
C MET A 1 -30.42 15.81 10.00
N GLY A 2 -30.09 14.90 10.91
CA GLY A 2 -29.35 15.21 12.13
C GLY A 2 -27.91 14.74 11.97
N LEU A 3 -26.99 15.67 11.79
CA LEU A 3 -25.55 15.40 11.90
C LEU A 3 -25.26 14.92 13.32
N MET A 4 -24.61 13.76 13.46
CA MET A 4 -24.07 13.32 14.74
C MET A 4 -23.11 14.40 15.27
N ARG A 5 -23.50 15.04 16.37
CA ARG A 5 -22.60 15.87 17.17
C ARG A 5 -21.47 14.97 17.69
N ALA A 6 -20.24 15.28 17.28
CA ALA A 6 -19.07 14.66 17.85
C ALA A 6 -18.94 15.03 19.35
N SER A 7 -18.87 13.97 20.14
CA SER A 7 -18.19 13.83 21.43
C SER A 7 -18.49 14.84 22.54
N SER A 8 -19.29 14.36 23.50
CA SER A 8 -19.10 14.66 24.93
C SER A 8 -17.61 14.66 25.31
N PRO A 9 -17.18 15.48 26.29
CA PRO A 9 -15.82 15.39 26.83
C PRO A 9 -15.57 13.95 27.30
N ILE A 10 -14.39 13.42 26.97
CA ILE A 10 -13.91 12.09 27.39
C ILE A 10 -14.24 11.92 28.88
N ASP A 11 -15.00 10.86 29.21
CA ASP A 11 -15.39 10.57 30.58
C ASP A 11 -14.13 10.54 31.46
N ARG A 12 -14.07 11.38 32.50
CA ARG A 12 -12.92 11.46 33.42
C ARG A 12 -12.60 10.12 34.08
N ARG A 13 -13.55 9.18 34.11
CA ARG A 13 -13.33 7.79 34.57
C ARG A 13 -12.40 6.98 33.66
N LEU A 14 -12.25 7.35 32.39
CA LEU A 14 -11.25 6.77 31.48
C LEU A 14 -9.82 7.20 31.83
N GLY A 15 -9.64 8.30 32.58
CA GLY A 15 -8.34 8.69 33.15
C GLY A 15 -7.93 7.90 34.39
N MET A 16 -8.80 7.00 34.87
CA MET A 16 -8.63 6.20 36.10
C MET A 16 -8.65 4.69 35.85
N VAL A 17 -8.64 4.26 34.58
CA VAL A 17 -8.35 2.86 34.25
C VAL A 17 -6.86 2.67 34.51
N PRO A 18 -6.43 1.69 35.35
CA PRO A 18 -5.01 1.39 35.45
C PRO A 18 -4.53 1.16 34.02
N PHE A 19 -3.48 1.89 33.59
CA PHE A 19 -2.75 1.57 32.37
C PHE A 19 -2.70 0.06 32.30
N MET A 20 -3.33 -0.55 31.28
CA MET A 20 -3.36 -2.01 31.20
C MET A 20 -1.92 -2.49 31.42
N PRO A 21 -1.67 -3.48 32.29
CA PRO A 21 -0.32 -3.90 32.57
C PRO A 21 0.33 -4.33 31.26
N ASP A 22 1.55 -3.84 31.00
CA ASP A 22 2.33 -4.13 29.80
C ASP A 22 2.78 -5.59 29.80
N THR A 23 1.81 -6.48 29.61
CA THR A 23 1.94 -7.92 29.82
C THR A 23 2.44 -8.54 28.53
N LEU A 24 3.46 -9.39 28.64
CA LEU A 24 3.98 -10.14 27.53
C LEU A 24 3.07 -11.35 27.25
N PHE A 25 2.37 -11.32 26.13
CA PHE A 25 1.52 -12.41 25.67
C PHE A 25 2.31 -13.37 24.79
N LEU A 26 1.98 -14.67 24.87
CA LEU A 26 2.45 -15.67 23.93
C LEU A 26 1.34 -15.98 22.92
N TRP A 27 1.56 -15.63 21.67
CA TRP A 27 0.71 -16.05 20.57
C TRP A 27 1.26 -17.32 19.92
N ALA A 28 0.37 -18.20 19.45
CA ALA A 28 0.74 -19.40 18.70
C ALA A 28 -0.12 -19.51 17.44
N ALA A 29 0.49 -19.86 16.32
CA ALA A 29 -0.14 -19.92 15.00
C ALA A 29 -1.10 -21.07 14.77
N ARG A 30 -1.59 -21.76 15.81
CA ARG A 30 -2.51 -22.89 15.62
C ARG A 30 -3.87 -22.40 15.10
N PRO A 31 -4.49 -23.08 14.12
CA PRO A 31 -4.07 -24.30 13.42
C PRO A 31 -3.21 -24.07 12.16
N PHE A 32 -2.86 -22.82 11.84
CA PHE A 32 -2.16 -22.42 10.61
C PHE A 32 -0.68 -22.83 10.57
N GLY A 33 -0.02 -22.97 11.72
CA GLY A 33 1.37 -23.41 11.81
C GLY A 33 1.88 -23.61 13.22
N PHE A 34 3.21 -23.74 13.34
CA PHE A 34 3.92 -23.97 14.60
C PHE A 34 4.59 -22.71 15.16
N ALA A 35 4.44 -21.57 14.50
CA ALA A 35 5.04 -20.31 14.91
C ALA A 35 4.50 -19.86 16.28
N LYS A 36 5.40 -19.34 17.10
CA LYS A 36 5.09 -18.71 18.37
C LYS A 36 5.78 -17.36 18.40
N ALA A 37 5.07 -16.36 18.87
CA ALA A 37 5.64 -15.03 19.06
C ALA A 37 5.21 -14.45 20.38
N ARG A 38 6.07 -13.59 20.91
CA ARG A 38 5.78 -12.82 22.11
C ARG A 38 5.47 -11.40 21.68
N TYR A 39 4.46 -10.81 22.28
CA TYR A 39 4.09 -9.44 22.00
C TYR A 39 3.46 -8.79 23.22
N ARG A 40 3.59 -7.48 23.32
CA ARG A 40 2.93 -6.69 24.35
C ARG A 40 1.73 -5.96 23.76
N GLY A 41 0.53 -6.30 24.25
CA GLY A 41 -0.72 -5.81 23.69
C GLY A 41 -0.84 -4.28 23.71
N ASN A 42 -0.39 -3.64 24.80
CA ASN A 42 -0.48 -2.19 24.95
C ASN A 42 0.55 -1.45 24.10
N VAL A 43 1.77 -1.99 23.98
CA VAL A 43 2.77 -1.46 23.05
C VAL A 43 2.25 -1.57 21.62
N LEU A 44 1.74 -2.74 21.22
CA LEU A 44 1.13 -2.92 19.89
C LEU A 44 0.00 -1.91 19.64
N PHE A 45 -0.89 -1.71 20.60
CA PHE A 45 -1.98 -0.73 20.47
C PHE A 45 -1.45 0.70 20.32
N ARG A 46 -0.47 1.09 21.15
CA ARG A 46 0.21 2.40 21.04
C ARG A 46 0.83 2.59 19.67
N GLU A 47 1.57 1.61 19.17
CA GLU A 47 2.25 1.72 17.88
C GLU A 47 1.25 1.75 16.71
N ARG A 48 0.14 1.01 16.79
CA ARG A 48 -0.97 1.14 15.82
C ARG A 48 -1.60 2.53 15.85
N CYS A 49 -1.82 3.13 17.02
CA CYS A 49 -2.32 4.50 17.12
C CYS A 49 -1.34 5.51 16.52
N MET A 50 -0.03 5.32 16.72
CA MET A 50 0.99 6.18 16.12
C MET A 50 1.02 6.04 14.61
N LEU A 51 0.99 4.82 14.08
CA LEU A 51 0.92 4.58 12.65
C LEU A 51 -0.35 5.16 12.03
N THR A 52 -1.50 5.02 12.69
CA THR A 52 -2.76 5.64 12.24
C THR A 52 -2.64 7.17 12.13
N ARG A 53 -1.93 7.84 13.05
CA ARG A 53 -1.68 9.28 12.96
C ARG A 53 -0.79 9.62 11.77
N LEU A 54 0.27 8.84 11.52
CA LEU A 54 1.13 9.04 10.34
C LEU A 54 0.36 8.81 9.03
N THR A 55 -0.53 7.81 9.00
CA THR A 55 -1.46 7.58 7.89
C THR A 55 -2.44 8.75 7.71
N HIS A 56 -2.89 9.38 8.81
CA HIS A 56 -3.70 10.59 8.74
C HIS A 56 -2.91 11.77 8.15
N ASP A 57 -1.67 11.97 8.57
CA ASP A 57 -0.78 13.01 8.01
C ASP A 57 -0.55 12.80 6.51
N LEU A 58 -0.38 11.54 6.07
CA LEU A 58 -0.33 11.19 4.64
C LEU A 58 -1.61 11.62 3.93
N ASN A 59 -2.77 11.27 4.48
CA ASN A 59 -4.05 11.64 3.88
C ASN A 59 -4.17 13.17 3.80
N GLN A 60 -3.82 13.92 4.85
CA GLN A 60 -3.80 15.38 4.78
C GLN A 60 -2.89 15.87 3.66
N LEU A 61 -1.65 15.38 3.59
CA LEU A 61 -0.71 15.77 2.54
C LEU A 61 -1.24 15.49 1.11
N LEU A 62 -1.93 14.37 0.93
CA LEU A 62 -2.51 13.97 -0.35
C LEU A 62 -3.79 14.74 -0.71
N PHE A 63 -4.62 15.09 0.28
CA PHE A 63 -5.95 15.66 0.07
C PHE A 63 -6.05 17.17 0.38
N THR A 64 -4.98 17.83 0.86
CA THR A 64 -4.97 19.29 1.00
C THR A 64 -5.18 19.94 -0.38
N GLU A 65 -6.08 20.92 -0.44
CA GLU A 65 -6.38 21.67 -1.66
C GLU A 65 -5.12 22.38 -2.19
N ASP A 66 -5.01 22.47 -3.52
CA ASP A 66 -3.85 22.90 -4.34
C ASP A 66 -3.31 24.34 -4.10
N GLY A 67 -3.32 24.86 -2.88
CA GLY A 67 -2.69 26.13 -2.52
C GLY A 67 -1.17 26.03 -2.42
N ASP A 68 -0.66 24.84 -2.10
CA ASP A 68 0.74 24.57 -1.83
C ASP A 68 1.43 23.91 -3.05
N GLY A 69 2.33 24.65 -3.71
CA GLY A 69 3.10 24.14 -4.85
C GLY A 69 4.05 22.99 -4.47
N MET A 70 4.70 22.36 -5.45
CA MET A 70 5.65 21.26 -5.16
C MET A 70 6.77 21.64 -4.19
N TYR A 71 7.13 22.92 -4.13
CA TYR A 71 8.14 23.44 -3.19
C TYR A 71 7.72 23.38 -1.72
N SER A 72 6.43 23.32 -1.38
CA SER A 72 5.96 23.02 -0.02
C SER A 72 5.58 21.54 0.14
N LEU A 73 5.07 20.90 -0.92
CA LEU A 73 4.68 19.49 -0.88
C LEU A 73 5.88 18.54 -0.69
N VAL A 74 6.96 18.72 -1.46
CA VAL A 74 8.12 17.81 -1.44
C VAL A 74 8.80 17.81 -0.07
N PRO A 75 9.13 18.95 0.56
CA PRO A 75 9.69 18.94 1.91
C PRO A 75 8.76 18.29 2.95
N ALA A 76 7.45 18.53 2.86
CA ALA A 76 6.48 17.89 3.76
C ALA A 76 6.41 16.36 3.54
N ALA A 77 6.53 15.90 2.29
CA ALA A 77 6.63 14.48 1.98
C ALA A 77 7.91 13.84 2.52
N VAL A 78 9.06 14.51 2.39
CA VAL A 78 10.35 14.06 2.96
C VAL A 78 10.26 13.96 4.47
N SER A 79 9.72 14.99 5.15
CA SER A 79 9.53 14.95 6.60
C SER A 79 8.62 13.80 7.06
N LEU A 80 7.52 13.53 6.33
CA LEU A 80 6.66 12.39 6.63
C LEU A 80 7.37 11.06 6.38
N ARG A 81 8.17 10.94 5.30
CA ARG A 81 8.99 9.76 5.00
C ARG A 81 9.95 9.45 6.15
N GLU A 82 10.65 10.46 6.66
CA GLU A 82 11.57 10.34 7.78
C GLU A 82 10.87 9.94 9.07
N ARG A 83 9.75 10.59 9.42
CA ARG A 83 8.96 10.22 10.61
C ARG A 83 8.43 8.79 10.55
N LEU A 84 8.03 8.33 9.37
CA LEU A 84 7.64 6.94 9.13
C LEU A 84 8.82 5.99 9.34
N TYR A 85 9.98 6.33 8.78
CA TYR A 85 11.21 5.56 8.96
C TYR A 85 11.60 5.45 10.44
N ASP A 86 11.70 6.58 11.14
CA ASP A 86 12.06 6.62 12.56
C ASP A 86 11.07 5.83 13.43
N TRP A 87 9.77 5.90 13.12
CA TRP A 87 8.76 5.11 13.81
C TRP A 87 8.99 3.60 13.61
N TYR A 88 9.23 3.16 12.38
CA TYR A 88 9.46 1.74 12.08
C TYR A 88 10.78 1.23 12.67
N GLU A 89 11.83 2.06 12.62
CA GLU A 89 13.11 1.73 13.21
C GLU A 89 13.10 1.74 14.74
N GLY A 90 12.26 2.59 15.33
CA GLY A 90 12.03 2.68 16.78
C GLY A 90 11.12 1.58 17.37
N LEU A 91 10.56 0.68 16.55
CA LEU A 91 9.76 -0.44 17.05
C LEU A 91 10.55 -1.29 18.04
N SER A 92 9.90 -1.68 19.15
CA SER A 92 10.51 -2.57 20.13
C SER A 92 10.77 -3.96 19.53
N SER A 93 11.72 -4.71 20.09
CA SER A 93 12.14 -6.01 19.55
C SER A 93 11.01 -7.04 19.43
N ASP A 94 9.98 -6.95 20.27
CA ASP A 94 8.78 -7.80 20.23
C ASP A 94 7.77 -7.42 19.12
N LEU A 95 7.97 -6.27 18.48
CA LEU A 95 7.19 -5.79 17.33
C LEU A 95 8.01 -5.66 16.05
N LYS A 96 9.32 -5.89 16.10
CA LYS A 96 10.18 -5.91 14.91
C LYS A 96 9.79 -7.08 14.02
N TYR A 97 10.03 -6.88 12.72
CA TYR A 97 9.70 -7.88 11.72
C TYR A 97 10.44 -9.20 11.96
N ASP A 98 9.68 -10.29 11.92
CA ASP A 98 10.16 -11.66 11.82
C ASP A 98 9.22 -12.43 10.89
N MET A 99 9.77 -13.35 10.09
CA MET A 99 8.99 -14.13 9.12
C MET A 99 7.83 -14.89 9.79
N ARG A 100 7.99 -15.29 11.05
CA ARG A 100 7.05 -16.14 11.81
C ARG A 100 6.18 -15.34 12.77
N LEU A 101 6.01 -14.04 12.54
CA LEU A 101 5.11 -13.20 13.31
C LEU A 101 3.64 -13.65 13.21
N PRO A 102 2.81 -13.37 14.23
CA PRO A 102 1.35 -13.43 14.18
C PRO A 102 0.78 -12.61 13.02
N ALA A 103 -0.37 -13.03 12.49
CA ALA A 103 -1.02 -12.33 11.36
C ALA A 103 -1.26 -10.84 11.65
N PHE A 104 -1.67 -10.49 12.88
CA PHE A 104 -1.89 -9.09 13.28
C PHE A 104 -0.61 -8.27 13.45
N LEU A 105 0.55 -8.93 13.62
CA LEU A 105 1.86 -8.25 13.61
C LEU A 105 2.38 -8.13 12.18
N HIS A 106 2.16 -9.12 11.30
CA HIS A 106 2.38 -8.92 9.85
C HIS A 106 1.62 -7.69 9.34
N GLU A 107 0.38 -7.52 9.79
CA GLU A 107 -0.49 -6.42 9.39
C GLU A 107 0.12 -5.03 9.65
N ILE A 108 0.83 -4.82 10.77
CA ILE A 108 1.43 -3.50 11.07
C ILE A 108 2.57 -3.16 10.10
N HIS A 109 3.33 -4.17 9.68
CA HIS A 109 4.40 -3.99 8.69
C HIS A 109 3.83 -3.78 7.29
N CYS A 110 2.72 -4.47 6.96
CA CYS A 110 2.00 -4.21 5.73
C CYS A 110 1.43 -2.78 5.69
N GLU A 111 0.82 -2.31 6.79
CA GLU A 111 0.32 -0.94 6.89
C GLU A 111 1.45 0.07 6.67
N TYR A 112 2.59 -0.11 7.33
CA TYR A 112 3.77 0.72 7.12
C TYR A 112 4.19 0.81 5.65
N LEU A 113 4.40 -0.34 5.00
CA LEU A 113 4.82 -0.39 3.60
C LEU A 113 3.75 0.20 2.68
N CYS A 114 2.45 -0.02 2.97
CA CYS A 114 1.36 0.62 2.24
C CYS A 114 1.44 2.14 2.28
N VAL A 115 1.65 2.72 3.46
CA VAL A 115 1.73 4.17 3.65
C VAL A 115 2.94 4.72 2.90
N ARG A 116 4.12 4.09 3.04
CA ARG A 116 5.34 4.48 2.32
C ARG A 116 5.20 4.37 0.80
N MET A 117 4.68 3.25 0.29
CA MET A 117 4.40 3.07 -1.14
C MET A 117 3.42 4.11 -1.67
N THR A 118 2.37 4.41 -0.91
CA THR A 118 1.33 5.38 -1.30
C THR A 118 1.91 6.79 -1.35
N LEU A 119 2.71 7.18 -0.35
CA LEU A 119 3.44 8.45 -0.35
C LEU A 119 4.32 8.58 -1.59
N ALA A 120 5.24 7.63 -1.79
CA ALA A 120 6.22 7.70 -2.86
C ALA A 120 5.58 7.66 -4.26
N SER A 121 4.61 6.78 -4.49
CA SER A 121 3.92 6.70 -5.78
C SER A 121 3.14 7.98 -6.12
N ASN A 122 2.47 8.59 -5.14
CA ASN A 122 1.69 9.81 -5.38
C ASN A 122 2.58 11.04 -5.61
N ILE A 123 3.64 11.21 -4.84
CA ILE A 123 4.58 12.32 -5.04
C ILE A 123 5.29 12.19 -6.38
N GLY A 124 5.77 10.98 -6.72
CA GLY A 124 6.35 10.69 -8.02
C GLY A 124 5.40 11.02 -9.17
N ALA A 125 4.15 10.58 -9.11
CA ALA A 125 3.14 10.88 -10.14
C ALA A 125 2.88 12.39 -10.29
N ARG A 126 2.76 13.13 -9.18
CA ARG A 126 2.55 14.59 -9.21
C ARG A 126 3.71 15.31 -9.88
N LEU A 127 4.95 14.96 -9.54
CA LEU A 127 6.15 15.54 -10.16
C LEU A 127 6.21 15.26 -11.67
N GLN A 128 5.91 14.02 -12.11
CA GLN A 128 5.85 13.68 -13.54
C GLN A 128 4.84 14.53 -14.32
N THR A 129 3.65 14.76 -13.74
CA THR A 129 2.62 15.58 -14.40
C THR A 129 3.02 17.04 -14.51
N GLN A 130 3.84 17.57 -13.60
CA GLN A 130 4.30 18.96 -13.65
C GLN A 130 5.46 19.16 -14.62
N ASP A 131 6.40 18.21 -14.69
CA ASP A 131 7.49 18.23 -15.68
C ASP A 131 6.92 18.26 -17.11
N SER A 132 5.81 17.55 -17.36
CA SER A 132 5.13 17.55 -18.66
C SER A 132 4.41 18.86 -19.01
N ARG A 133 4.16 19.76 -18.05
CA ARG A 133 3.43 21.04 -18.23
C ARG A 133 4.33 22.28 -18.24
N SER A 134 5.61 22.12 -17.92
CA SER A 134 6.56 23.24 -17.79
C SER A 134 7.35 23.40 -19.09
N GLU A 135 7.03 24.41 -19.91
CA GLU A 135 8.01 24.96 -20.86
C GLU A 135 9.27 25.43 -20.09
N PRO A 136 10.46 25.41 -20.71
CA PRO A 136 11.73 25.64 -20.02
C PRO A 136 11.86 27.11 -19.61
N ARG A 137 11.25 27.47 -18.48
CA ARG A 137 11.56 28.73 -17.80
C ARG A 137 12.91 28.57 -17.13
N SER A 138 13.85 29.37 -17.63
CA SER A 138 15.19 29.65 -17.10
C SER A 138 15.34 29.29 -15.63
N ARG A 139 16.03 28.17 -15.37
CA ARG A 139 16.57 27.84 -14.05
C ARG A 139 17.66 28.85 -13.74
N GLU A 140 17.32 29.92 -13.03
CA GLU A 140 18.33 30.70 -12.32
C GLU A 140 18.88 29.82 -11.18
N PRO A 141 20.21 29.66 -11.07
CA PRO A 141 20.81 28.79 -10.08
C PRO A 141 20.81 29.49 -8.72
N HIS A 142 19.75 29.31 -7.95
CA HIS A 142 19.83 29.57 -6.52
C HIS A 142 20.54 28.40 -5.84
N ASN A 143 21.83 28.64 -5.57
CA ASN A 143 22.70 27.81 -4.75
C ASN A 143 22.07 27.55 -3.37
N ALA A 144 21.52 26.35 -3.18
CA ALA A 144 21.45 25.67 -1.88
C ALA A 144 21.25 24.17 -2.11
N ALA A 145 22.25 23.39 -1.68
CA ALA A 145 22.23 21.93 -1.50
C ALA A 145 21.86 21.06 -2.73
N GLU A 146 22.87 20.58 -3.45
CA GLU A 146 22.72 19.52 -4.47
C GLU A 146 22.04 18.24 -3.93
N ALA A 147 22.02 18.01 -2.62
CA ALA A 147 21.32 16.89 -1.97
C ALA A 147 19.78 17.08 -1.83
N ASP A 148 19.27 18.32 -1.78
CA ASP A 148 17.83 18.58 -1.69
C ASP A 148 17.14 18.52 -3.06
N GLY A 149 17.91 18.62 -4.16
CA GLY A 149 17.40 18.59 -5.53
C GLY A 149 16.87 17.23 -5.96
N GLU A 150 17.47 16.13 -5.49
CA GLU A 150 17.08 14.76 -5.87
C GLU A 150 15.64 14.45 -5.46
N HIS A 151 15.16 14.99 -4.34
CA HIS A 151 13.79 14.81 -3.87
C HIS A 151 12.74 15.54 -4.72
N PHE A 152 13.16 16.47 -5.59
CA PHE A 152 12.28 17.07 -6.59
C PHE A 152 12.22 16.26 -7.89
N GLU A 153 13.00 15.19 -8.02
CA GLU A 153 12.97 14.32 -9.18
C GLU A 153 11.91 13.23 -9.03
N ALA A 154 11.03 13.10 -10.03
CA ALA A 154 10.05 12.01 -10.07
C ALA A 154 10.71 10.61 -10.05
N ALA A 155 11.92 10.49 -10.61
CA ALA A 155 12.67 9.24 -10.67
C ALA A 155 13.01 8.71 -9.28
N TYR A 156 13.41 9.59 -8.35
CA TYR A 156 13.70 9.25 -6.95
C TYR A 156 12.49 8.54 -6.31
N TRP A 157 11.32 9.20 -6.35
CA TRP A 157 10.11 8.69 -5.69
C TRP A 157 9.55 7.44 -6.36
N THR A 158 9.63 7.35 -7.69
CA THR A 158 9.19 6.15 -8.41
C THR A 158 10.11 4.95 -8.16
N SER A 159 11.42 5.17 -8.00
CA SER A 159 12.35 4.11 -7.56
C SER A 159 12.01 3.65 -6.15
N GLU A 160 11.87 4.58 -5.20
CA GLU A 160 11.55 4.28 -3.80
C GLU A 160 10.25 3.48 -3.68
N ALA A 161 9.17 3.93 -4.34
CA ALA A 161 7.88 3.25 -4.33
C ALA A 161 8.00 1.78 -4.77
N ALA A 162 8.87 1.54 -5.74
CA ALA A 162 8.98 0.25 -6.38
C ALA A 162 10.00 -0.68 -5.70
N ASP A 163 10.95 -0.16 -4.92
CA ASP A 163 11.75 -0.97 -3.97
C ASP A 163 10.88 -1.40 -2.79
N LEU A 164 10.07 -0.48 -2.24
CA LEU A 164 9.09 -0.78 -1.20
C LEU A 164 8.06 -1.82 -1.66
N ALA A 165 7.66 -1.79 -2.94
CA ALA A 165 6.75 -2.78 -3.50
C ALA A 165 7.36 -4.18 -3.57
N LEU A 166 8.67 -4.30 -3.85
CA LEU A 166 9.39 -5.58 -3.80
C LEU A 166 9.49 -6.13 -2.38
N GLN A 167 9.77 -5.26 -1.39
CA GLN A 167 9.74 -5.63 0.02
C GLN A 167 8.33 -6.06 0.46
N ALA A 168 7.29 -5.34 0.04
CA ALA A 168 5.90 -5.71 0.33
C ALA A 168 5.55 -7.07 -0.29
N ALA A 169 6.00 -7.36 -1.51
CA ALA A 169 5.81 -8.67 -2.11
C ALA A 169 6.48 -9.79 -1.30
N LYS A 170 7.69 -9.57 -0.77
CA LYS A 170 8.35 -10.53 0.12
C LYS A 170 7.58 -10.73 1.42
N LEU A 171 7.12 -9.65 2.03
CA LEU A 171 6.31 -9.71 3.23
C LEU A 171 5.03 -10.54 3.00
N LEU A 172 4.40 -10.37 1.84
CA LEU A 172 3.23 -11.15 1.41
C LEU A 172 3.55 -12.63 1.17
N GLU A 173 4.71 -12.94 0.58
CA GLU A 173 5.22 -14.31 0.44
C GLU A 173 5.30 -14.99 1.82
N ASN A 174 5.96 -14.30 2.76
CA ASN A 174 6.17 -14.78 4.11
C ASN A 174 4.84 -15.00 4.83
N TYR A 175 3.91 -14.05 4.71
CA TYR A 175 2.55 -14.19 5.21
C TYR A 175 1.83 -15.40 4.61
N ARG A 176 1.84 -15.57 3.28
CA ARG A 176 1.23 -16.71 2.59
C ARG A 176 1.84 -18.03 3.05
N SER A 177 3.16 -18.09 3.23
CA SER A 177 3.86 -19.32 3.63
C SER A 177 3.40 -19.82 5.00
N VAL A 178 3.04 -18.91 5.92
CA VAL A 178 2.60 -19.24 7.28
C VAL A 178 1.09 -19.44 7.38
N TYR A 179 0.29 -18.62 6.69
CA TYR A 179 -1.17 -18.57 6.87
C TYR A 179 -1.98 -19.17 5.73
N GLY A 180 -1.33 -19.52 4.61
CA GLY A 180 -1.98 -20.14 3.45
C GLY A 180 -3.12 -19.30 2.86
N LEU A 181 -3.10 -17.97 3.03
CA LEU A 181 -4.15 -17.01 2.63
C LEU A 181 -5.53 -17.27 3.27
N LYS A 182 -5.60 -18.06 4.36
CA LYS A 182 -6.84 -18.35 5.08
C LYS A 182 -7.31 -17.21 5.98
N VAL A 183 -6.42 -16.28 6.27
CA VAL A 183 -6.68 -15.11 7.11
C VAL A 183 -6.61 -13.89 6.21
N VAL A 184 -7.69 -13.13 6.13
CA VAL A 184 -7.77 -11.89 5.37
C VAL A 184 -7.71 -10.72 6.33
N LEU A 185 -6.69 -9.88 6.17
CA LEU A 185 -6.53 -8.66 6.95
C LEU A 185 -6.51 -7.45 6.02
N PRO A 186 -7.11 -6.30 6.41
CA PRO A 186 -7.18 -5.11 5.58
C PRO A 186 -5.85 -4.70 4.94
N PHE A 187 -4.76 -4.64 5.71
CA PHE A 187 -3.49 -4.18 5.17
C PHE A 187 -2.72 -5.21 4.35
N ILE A 188 -3.04 -6.50 4.50
CA ILE A 188 -2.56 -7.53 3.56
C ILE A 188 -3.18 -7.31 2.18
N PHE A 189 -4.48 -6.99 2.14
CA PHE A 189 -5.18 -6.63 0.91
C PHE A 189 -4.64 -5.34 0.29
N GLN A 190 -4.47 -4.29 1.10
CA GLN A 190 -3.91 -3.01 0.63
C GLN A 190 -2.50 -3.22 0.07
N ALA A 191 -1.62 -3.93 0.79
CA ALA A 191 -0.24 -4.15 0.37
C ALA A 191 -0.18 -4.94 -0.94
N ALA A 192 -0.95 -6.02 -1.05
CA ALA A 192 -1.02 -6.83 -2.25
C ALA A 192 -1.51 -6.02 -3.46
N THR A 193 -2.51 -5.16 -3.26
CA THR A 193 -3.07 -4.32 -4.32
C THR A 193 -2.07 -3.25 -4.76
N THR A 194 -1.57 -2.45 -3.82
CA THR A 194 -0.66 -1.34 -4.10
C THR A 194 0.65 -1.82 -4.71
N ALA A 195 1.25 -2.88 -4.16
CA ALA A 195 2.47 -3.47 -4.71
C ALA A 195 2.24 -4.00 -6.13
N SER A 196 1.10 -4.66 -6.39
CA SER A 196 0.80 -5.17 -7.75
C SER A 196 0.73 -4.05 -8.79
N PHE A 197 0.08 -2.92 -8.49
CA PHE A 197 0.02 -1.79 -9.44
C PHE A 197 1.39 -1.15 -9.67
N ILE A 198 2.18 -0.94 -8.61
CA ILE A 198 3.52 -0.35 -8.72
C ILE A 198 4.45 -1.28 -9.51
N LEU A 199 4.46 -2.57 -9.22
CA LEU A 199 5.31 -3.55 -9.91
C LEU A 199 4.85 -3.79 -11.35
N LEU A 200 3.56 -3.62 -11.63
CA LEU A 200 3.05 -3.68 -13.00
C LEU A 200 3.54 -2.50 -13.84
N ASP A 201 3.50 -1.28 -13.29
CA ASP A 201 4.10 -0.11 -13.92
C ASP A 201 5.60 -0.31 -14.12
N LEU A 202 6.31 -0.81 -13.11
CA LEU A 202 7.73 -1.14 -13.22
C LEU A 202 8.01 -2.16 -14.34
N CYS A 203 7.25 -3.25 -14.42
CA CYS A 203 7.43 -4.28 -15.45
C CYS A 203 7.14 -3.79 -16.87
N SER A 204 6.31 -2.75 -17.03
CA SER A 204 6.01 -2.14 -18.33
C SER A 204 7.15 -1.25 -18.85
N ARG A 205 7.97 -0.72 -17.94
CA ARG A 205 9.12 0.10 -18.26
C ARG A 205 10.30 -0.85 -18.43
N GLU A 206 10.71 -1.10 -19.67
CA GLU A 206 11.97 -1.79 -19.98
C GLU A 206 13.10 -1.05 -19.26
N THR A 207 13.52 -1.52 -18.08
CA THR A 207 14.45 -0.76 -17.25
C THR A 207 15.66 -1.60 -16.90
N GLY A 208 16.82 -1.03 -17.26
CA GLY A 208 18.13 -1.50 -16.87
C GLY A 208 18.36 -1.42 -15.36
N ARG A 209 19.53 -1.94 -14.99
CA ARG A 209 20.00 -2.22 -13.63
C ARG A 209 19.61 -1.15 -12.59
N ARG A 210 18.85 -1.59 -11.58
CA ARG A 210 18.66 -0.87 -10.32
C ARG A 210 19.94 -0.85 -9.49
N ARG A 211 20.13 0.23 -8.75
CA ARG A 211 20.93 0.19 -7.53
C ARG A 211 19.97 -0.17 -6.39
N PRO A 212 20.13 -1.33 -5.74
CA PRO A 212 19.42 -1.58 -4.49
C PRO A 212 19.89 -0.53 -3.48
N ASN A 213 18.96 0.13 -2.81
CA ASN A 213 19.30 0.85 -1.59
C ASN A 213 19.26 -0.19 -0.46
N ASP A 214 20.39 -0.85 -0.24
CA ASP A 214 20.55 -2.09 0.56
C ASP A 214 20.35 -1.92 2.08
N GLU A 215 19.97 -0.74 2.58
CA GLU A 215 20.02 -0.47 4.02
C GLU A 215 18.67 -0.27 4.69
N LEU A 216 17.56 -0.32 3.96
CA LEU A 216 16.25 -0.06 4.54
C LEU A 216 15.47 -1.36 4.79
N HIS A 217 15.43 -1.74 6.07
CA HIS A 217 14.55 -2.72 6.71
C HIS A 217 15.05 -4.16 6.73
N SER A 218 14.69 -4.89 7.79
CA SER A 218 14.96 -6.33 8.00
C SER A 218 14.19 -7.26 7.06
N ILE A 219 13.45 -6.70 6.08
CA ILE A 219 12.68 -7.44 5.10
C ILE A 219 13.50 -7.48 3.80
N GLU A 220 13.98 -8.66 3.43
CA GLU A 220 14.64 -8.86 2.13
C GLU A 220 13.68 -8.50 0.99
N ALA A 221 14.15 -7.73 0.00
CA ALA A 221 13.36 -7.44 -1.19
C ALA A 221 13.46 -8.59 -2.21
N PHE A 222 12.45 -8.74 -3.07
CA PHE A 222 12.61 -9.53 -4.29
C PHE A 222 13.64 -8.84 -5.21
N GLU A 223 14.54 -9.60 -5.81
CA GLU A 223 15.50 -9.07 -6.79
C GLU A 223 14.82 -8.76 -8.13
N GLU A 224 13.87 -9.59 -8.54
CA GLU A 224 13.21 -9.50 -9.85
C GLU A 224 11.78 -8.91 -9.74
N PRO A 225 11.48 -7.80 -10.45
CA PRO A 225 10.14 -7.20 -10.52
C PRO A 225 9.00 -8.15 -10.85
N ARG A 226 9.25 -9.08 -11.79
CA ARG A 226 8.24 -10.05 -12.23
C ARG A 226 7.88 -11.03 -11.11
N SER A 227 8.88 -11.50 -10.36
CA SER A 227 8.68 -12.39 -9.21
C SER A 227 7.91 -11.69 -8.10
N GLY A 228 8.23 -10.43 -7.81
CA GLY A 228 7.46 -9.61 -6.88
C GLY A 228 6.00 -9.43 -7.31
N LEU A 229 5.78 -9.09 -8.59
CA LEU A 229 4.43 -8.92 -9.16
C LEU A 229 3.63 -10.22 -9.10
N GLU A 230 4.27 -11.35 -9.40
CA GLU A 230 3.65 -12.66 -9.34
C GLU A 230 3.13 -12.97 -7.93
N GLU A 231 3.96 -12.71 -6.92
CA GLU A 231 3.64 -13.01 -5.52
C GLU A 231 2.61 -12.05 -4.93
N SER A 232 2.74 -10.73 -5.18
CA SER A 232 1.75 -9.75 -4.73
C SER A 232 0.38 -10.04 -5.35
N PHE A 233 0.35 -10.39 -6.64
CA PHE A 233 -0.88 -10.68 -7.35
C PHE A 233 -1.47 -12.05 -6.97
N ARG A 234 -0.64 -13.07 -6.71
CA ARG A 234 -1.07 -14.35 -6.13
C ARG A 234 -1.77 -14.14 -4.79
N CYS A 235 -1.18 -13.33 -3.91
CA CYS A 235 -1.80 -13.00 -2.64
C CYS A 235 -3.15 -12.28 -2.85
N LEU A 236 -3.20 -11.26 -3.71
CA LEU A 236 -4.44 -10.55 -4.04
C LEU A 236 -5.55 -11.49 -4.54
N LEU A 237 -5.22 -12.43 -5.43
CA LEU A 237 -6.18 -13.42 -5.93
C LEU A 237 -6.66 -14.38 -4.85
N GLY A 238 -5.80 -14.78 -3.92
CA GLY A 238 -6.23 -15.55 -2.75
C GLY A 238 -7.22 -14.77 -1.88
N LEU A 239 -6.98 -13.47 -1.65
CA LEU A 239 -7.92 -12.61 -0.93
C LEU A 239 -9.23 -12.41 -1.69
N ALA A 240 -9.18 -12.35 -3.02
CA ALA A 240 -10.35 -12.24 -3.89
C ALA A 240 -11.31 -13.45 -3.80
N THR A 241 -10.84 -14.59 -3.29
CA THR A 241 -11.72 -15.74 -3.00
C THR A 241 -12.64 -15.48 -1.80
N GLN A 242 -12.27 -14.57 -0.91
CA GLN A 242 -12.96 -14.33 0.36
C GLN A 242 -13.61 -12.93 0.41
N VAL A 243 -13.08 -11.96 -0.34
CA VAL A 243 -13.49 -10.56 -0.26
C VAL A 243 -13.79 -9.99 -1.65
N SER A 244 -15.02 -9.50 -1.84
CA SER A 244 -15.50 -8.98 -3.13
C SER A 244 -14.69 -7.79 -3.64
N ILE A 245 -14.22 -6.90 -2.74
CA ILE A 245 -13.42 -5.76 -3.18
C ILE A 245 -12.05 -6.19 -3.75
N ALA A 246 -11.43 -7.22 -3.16
CA ALA A 246 -10.18 -7.76 -3.66
C ALA A 246 -10.33 -8.37 -5.06
N ARG A 247 -11.53 -8.89 -5.39
CA ARG A 247 -11.84 -9.35 -6.75
C ARG A 247 -11.80 -8.21 -7.76
N GLY A 248 -12.46 -7.09 -7.48
CA GLY A 248 -12.44 -5.99 -8.42
C GLY A 248 -11.05 -5.37 -8.56
N ALA A 249 -10.29 -5.27 -7.47
CA ALA A 249 -8.87 -4.88 -7.53
C ALA A 249 -8.05 -5.84 -8.39
N ALA A 250 -8.23 -7.15 -8.25
CA ALA A 250 -7.56 -8.16 -9.08
C ALA A 250 -7.93 -8.03 -10.56
N LEU A 251 -9.22 -7.81 -10.87
CA LEU A 251 -9.68 -7.57 -12.23
C LEU A 251 -9.11 -6.28 -12.82
N MET A 252 -8.96 -5.23 -12.01
CA MET A 252 -8.29 -4.01 -12.43
C MET A 252 -6.82 -4.29 -12.78
N VAL A 253 -6.07 -5.02 -11.93
CA VAL A 253 -4.67 -5.39 -12.23
C VAL A 253 -4.57 -6.17 -13.55
N LEU A 254 -5.43 -7.17 -13.79
CA LEU A 254 -5.44 -7.94 -15.04
C LEU A 254 -5.69 -7.05 -16.27
N LYS A 255 -6.69 -6.17 -16.18
CA LYS A 255 -7.07 -5.27 -17.27
C LYS A 255 -5.97 -4.24 -17.52
N THR A 256 -5.40 -3.68 -16.47
CA THR A 256 -4.25 -2.78 -16.56
C THR A 256 -3.05 -3.48 -17.19
N ALA A 257 -2.76 -4.74 -16.84
CA ALA A 257 -1.66 -5.49 -17.43
C ALA A 257 -1.85 -5.68 -18.94
N LYS A 258 -3.08 -5.98 -19.37
CA LYS A 258 -3.43 -6.06 -20.80
C LYS A 258 -3.24 -4.72 -21.52
N ILE A 259 -3.70 -3.62 -20.93
CA ILE A 259 -3.56 -2.27 -21.49
C ILE A 259 -2.08 -1.89 -21.62
N MET A 260 -1.27 -2.22 -20.61
CA MET A 260 0.16 -1.93 -20.55
C MET A 260 1.02 -2.96 -21.31
N LYS A 261 0.40 -3.98 -21.93
CA LYS A 261 1.06 -5.09 -22.64
C LYS A 261 2.11 -5.82 -21.79
N VAL A 262 1.89 -5.91 -20.48
CA VAL A 262 2.73 -6.69 -19.57
C VAL A 262 2.22 -8.13 -19.55
N GLU A 263 3.08 -9.07 -19.93
CA GLU A 263 2.75 -10.50 -19.83
C GLU A 263 2.80 -10.95 -18.38
N LEU A 264 1.64 -11.32 -17.82
CA LEU A 264 1.55 -11.90 -16.49
C LEU A 264 1.90 -13.41 -16.54
N PRO A 265 2.58 -13.95 -15.51
CA PRO A 265 2.94 -15.37 -15.46
C PRO A 265 1.75 -16.31 -15.63
N ALA A 266 1.94 -17.40 -16.36
CA ALA A 266 0.91 -18.41 -16.64
C ALA A 266 0.39 -19.13 -15.38
N SER A 267 1.20 -19.16 -14.31
CA SER A 267 0.80 -19.62 -12.97
C SER A 267 -0.34 -18.77 -12.40
N VAL A 268 -0.33 -17.47 -12.68
CA VAL A 268 -1.29 -16.51 -12.17
C VAL A 268 -2.47 -16.34 -13.10
N MET A 269 -2.29 -16.41 -14.42
CA MET A 269 -3.40 -16.32 -15.39
C MET A 269 -4.42 -17.47 -15.29
N ARG A 270 -4.05 -18.61 -14.72
CA ARG A 270 -4.97 -19.74 -14.46
C ARG A 270 -5.89 -19.51 -13.25
N LEU A 271 -5.46 -18.69 -12.30
CA LEU A 271 -6.17 -18.47 -11.05
C LEU A 271 -7.46 -17.63 -11.22
N PRO A 272 -7.53 -16.56 -12.03
CA PRO A 272 -8.77 -15.80 -12.24
C PRO A 272 -9.94 -16.65 -12.76
N ARG A 273 -9.68 -17.58 -13.69
CA ARG A 273 -10.71 -18.52 -14.19
C ARG A 273 -11.20 -19.42 -13.07
N THR A 274 -10.26 -19.98 -12.31
CA THR A 274 -10.54 -20.83 -11.14
C THR A 274 -11.33 -20.08 -10.05
N VAL A 275 -10.98 -18.83 -9.75
CA VAL A 275 -11.67 -17.99 -8.74
C VAL A 275 -13.06 -17.57 -9.22
N ALA A 276 -13.21 -17.25 -10.51
CA ALA A 276 -14.50 -16.94 -11.11
C ALA A 276 -15.44 -18.15 -11.17
N GLU A 277 -14.89 -19.34 -11.43
CA GLU A 277 -15.62 -20.62 -11.51
C GLU A 277 -16.02 -21.16 -10.13
N ILE A 278 -15.13 -21.12 -9.13
CA ILE A 278 -15.35 -21.77 -7.84
C ILE A 278 -16.30 -20.99 -6.93
N VAL A 279 -16.19 -19.66 -6.87
CA VAL A 279 -16.75 -18.92 -5.72
C VAL A 279 -18.01 -18.12 -6.04
N TRP A 280 -18.18 -17.58 -7.24
CA TRP A 280 -19.14 -16.47 -7.41
C TRP A 280 -20.09 -16.53 -8.61
N GLY A 281 -20.01 -17.55 -9.46
CA GLY A 281 -20.89 -17.69 -10.62
C GLY A 281 -20.66 -16.61 -11.68
N THR A 282 -21.06 -16.90 -12.91
CA THR A 282 -20.69 -16.18 -14.12
C THR A 282 -21.30 -14.78 -14.29
N LYS A 283 -22.00 -14.19 -13.31
CA LYS A 283 -22.87 -13.01 -13.57
C LYS A 283 -23.15 -12.03 -12.42
N ASN A 284 -22.19 -11.77 -11.53
CA ASN A 284 -22.39 -10.78 -10.44
C ASN A 284 -21.51 -9.52 -10.57
N ASP A 285 -21.50 -8.90 -11.76
CA ASP A 285 -20.93 -7.54 -11.93
C ASP A 285 -21.78 -6.46 -11.21
N ARG A 286 -23.04 -6.77 -10.90
CA ARG A 286 -24.00 -5.85 -10.25
C ARG A 286 -23.87 -5.72 -8.73
N SER A 287 -22.97 -6.45 -8.08
CA SER A 287 -22.86 -6.44 -6.61
C SER A 287 -21.56 -5.81 -6.07
N LEU A 288 -20.73 -5.22 -6.94
CA LEU A 288 -19.47 -4.58 -6.53
C LEU A 288 -19.66 -3.09 -6.21
N SER A 289 -20.55 -2.77 -5.27
CA SER A 289 -20.62 -1.42 -4.70
C SER A 289 -19.46 -1.21 -3.73
N SER A 290 -18.40 -0.55 -4.17
CA SER A 290 -17.20 -0.30 -3.38
C SER A 290 -17.06 1.19 -3.10
N SER A 291 -17.28 1.58 -1.84
CA SER A 291 -16.90 2.89 -1.29
C SER A 291 -15.43 2.88 -0.85
N TYR A 292 -14.55 2.34 -1.67
CA TYR A 292 -13.13 2.26 -1.36
C TYR A 292 -12.42 3.55 -1.74
N PRO A 293 -11.53 4.07 -0.89
CA PRO A 293 -10.69 5.20 -1.27
C PRO A 293 -9.76 4.75 -2.41
N ASN A 294 -10.06 5.22 -3.63
CA ASN A 294 -9.17 5.06 -4.76
C ASN A 294 -8.11 6.16 -4.70
N TYR A 295 -6.97 5.86 -4.08
CA TYR A 295 -5.84 6.79 -3.97
C TYR A 295 -5.28 7.22 -5.34
N ALA A 296 -5.53 6.47 -6.43
CA ALA A 296 -5.13 6.89 -7.78
C ALA A 296 -5.93 8.10 -8.31
N LEU A 297 -7.11 8.40 -7.74
CA LEU A 297 -7.91 9.58 -8.11
C LEU A 297 -7.32 10.90 -7.63
N VAL A 298 -6.41 10.86 -6.65
CA VAL A 298 -5.78 12.05 -6.06
C VAL A 298 -4.85 12.75 -7.05
N ALA A 299 -4.31 12.03 -8.04
CA ALA A 299 -3.47 12.59 -9.09
C ALA A 299 -4.27 13.37 -10.15
N ALA A 300 -5.60 13.20 -10.21
CA ALA A 300 -6.47 13.84 -11.19
C ALA A 300 -7.31 14.94 -10.51
N LYS A 301 -6.74 16.14 -10.40
CA LYS A 301 -7.40 17.34 -9.85
C LYS A 301 -8.85 17.49 -10.33
N GLY A 302 -9.81 17.37 -9.41
CA GLY A 302 -11.25 17.58 -9.65
C GLY A 302 -12.09 16.39 -9.18
N GLY A 303 -13.11 16.66 -8.36
CA GLY A 303 -13.96 15.66 -7.70
C GLY A 303 -14.49 14.57 -8.63
N ARG A 304 -14.88 13.41 -8.04
CA ARG A 304 -15.30 12.16 -8.70
C ARG A 304 -15.85 12.39 -10.11
N PRO A 305 -15.03 12.29 -11.18
CA PRO A 305 -15.55 12.26 -12.53
C PRO A 305 -16.40 11.00 -12.67
N GLU A 306 -17.60 11.13 -13.24
CA GLU A 306 -18.45 9.98 -13.58
C GLU A 306 -17.61 8.96 -14.39
N GLY A 307 -17.61 7.71 -13.97
CA GLY A 307 -16.91 6.64 -14.68
C GLY A 307 -15.53 6.24 -14.15
N LEU A 308 -15.19 6.55 -12.90
CA LEU A 308 -13.92 6.18 -12.23
C LEU A 308 -14.10 5.39 -10.92
N THR A 309 -15.34 5.05 -10.55
CA THR A 309 -15.54 4.02 -9.53
C THR A 309 -15.02 2.67 -10.04
N MET A 310 -14.61 1.77 -9.13
CA MET A 310 -14.15 0.44 -9.52
C MET A 310 -15.21 -0.28 -10.38
N GLU A 311 -16.49 -0.11 -10.05
CA GLU A 311 -17.61 -0.66 -10.83
C GLU A 311 -17.68 -0.07 -12.25
N GLU A 312 -17.60 1.25 -12.41
CA GLU A 312 -17.66 1.87 -13.72
C GLU A 312 -16.42 1.58 -14.58
N LEU A 313 -15.23 1.52 -13.96
CA LEU A 313 -14.01 1.09 -14.66
C LEU A 313 -14.13 -0.37 -15.11
N LEU A 314 -14.61 -1.26 -14.25
CA LEU A 314 -14.85 -2.65 -14.61
C LEU A 314 -15.90 -2.79 -15.72
N ASN A 315 -16.97 -1.99 -15.69
CA ASN A 315 -18.00 -1.95 -16.72
C ASN A 315 -17.50 -1.36 -18.05
N LYS A 316 -16.74 -0.25 -18.04
CA LYS A 316 -16.10 0.28 -19.25
C LYS A 316 -15.17 -0.75 -19.89
N TRP A 317 -14.52 -1.55 -19.04
CA TRP A 317 -13.57 -2.56 -19.47
C TRP A 317 -14.16 -3.95 -19.66
N SER A 318 -15.47 -4.18 -19.43
CA SER A 318 -16.10 -5.49 -19.66
C SER A 318 -16.14 -5.87 -21.14
N ASN A 319 -16.12 -4.85 -22.02
CA ASN A 319 -16.01 -5.00 -23.47
C ASN A 319 -14.59 -5.39 -23.94
N MET A 320 -13.59 -5.33 -23.07
CA MET A 320 -12.25 -5.84 -23.36
C MET A 320 -12.18 -7.28 -22.87
N SER A 321 -12.24 -8.25 -23.79
CA SER A 321 -12.07 -9.67 -23.46
C SER A 321 -10.78 -9.88 -22.67
N ILE A 322 -10.84 -10.58 -21.54
CA ILE A 322 -9.62 -11.00 -20.80
C ILE A 322 -9.08 -12.26 -21.45
#